data_AF-A0AAN9LXF9-F1
#
_entry.id   AF-A0AAN9LXF9-F1
#
_cell.length_a   1.000
_cell.length_b   1.000
_cell.length_c   1.000
_cell.angle_alpha   90.00
_cell.angle_beta   90.00
_cell.angle_gamma   90.00
#
_symmetry.space_group_name_H-M   'P 1'
#
loop_
_entity.id
_entity.type
_entity.pdbx_description
1 polymer ?
#
loop_
_entity_poly.entity_id
_entity_poly.type
_entity_poly.pdbx_seq_one_letter_code
_entity_poly.pdbx_strand_id
1 'polypeptide(L)'
;MSSASAIGFTVNWWLGCRVRMSPSCFAVSVPSRSSLNSKHKYIQRASSEGLPNELIEDSKFVPLNAEDPIYGPPALLLLGFEADEALKIQQLLKELDGEFLKVIYCTEDMVTCSLWEAMHTTQHSLEEVKIAKSLPRICFLSGLSGEEMMMFIDAFPETGLKPAAFAALVPNSANKPLQELIEEITGDHEMLTGEQL
;
A
#
# COMPACT_ATOMS: atom_id res chain seq x y z
N MET A 1 14.56 9.39 -45.30
CA MET A 1 14.25 10.57 -44.46
C MET A 1 12.90 10.33 -43.82
N SER A 2 12.88 9.75 -42.62
CA SER A 2 11.66 9.61 -41.81
C SER A 2 11.99 10.19 -40.44
N SER A 3 11.24 11.23 -40.09
CA SER A 3 11.42 12.02 -38.87
C SER A 3 10.92 11.21 -37.67
N ALA A 4 11.77 11.03 -36.68
CA ALA A 4 11.40 10.51 -35.37
C ALA A 4 10.72 11.63 -34.58
N SER A 5 9.46 11.41 -34.16
CA SER A 5 8.80 12.22 -33.15
C SER A 5 9.11 11.62 -31.78
N ALA A 6 10.06 12.21 -31.07
CA ALA A 6 10.29 11.96 -29.66
C ALA A 6 9.28 12.79 -28.86
N ILE A 7 8.40 12.12 -28.12
CA ILE A 7 7.62 12.75 -27.05
C ILE A 7 8.35 12.40 -25.77
N GLY A 8 9.07 13.39 -25.22
CA GLY A 8 9.68 13.30 -23.92
C GLY A 8 8.62 13.34 -22.84
N PHE A 9 8.57 12.31 -22.01
CA PHE A 9 7.89 12.39 -20.72
C PHE A 9 8.89 12.93 -19.70
N THR A 10 8.61 14.14 -19.25
CA THR A 10 9.29 14.83 -18.16
C THR A 10 9.22 13.98 -16.89
N VAL A 11 10.37 13.53 -16.43
CA VAL A 11 10.56 12.95 -15.10
C VAL A 11 10.45 14.11 -14.09
N ASN A 12 9.35 14.17 -13.34
CA ASN A 12 9.28 14.81 -12.01
C ASN A 12 7.88 14.66 -11.40
N TRP A 13 7.74 13.75 -10.46
CA TRP A 13 6.92 13.92 -9.26
C TRP A 13 7.58 13.08 -8.16
N TRP A 14 7.52 13.52 -6.90
CA TRP A 14 8.31 13.07 -5.74
C TRP A 14 9.67 13.77 -5.54
N LEU A 15 9.59 15.08 -5.23
CA LEU A 15 10.62 15.80 -4.46
C LEU A 15 9.95 16.34 -3.19
N GLY A 16 10.29 15.73 -2.05
CA GLY A 16 9.86 16.12 -0.70
C GLY A 16 9.53 14.88 0.12
N CYS A 17 10.50 14.14 0.67
CA CYS A 17 11.38 14.60 1.75
C CYS A 17 12.79 14.01 1.62
N ARG A 18 13.78 14.84 1.27
CA ARG A 18 15.19 14.56 1.63
C ARG A 18 15.44 15.13 3.02
N VAL A 19 15.23 14.34 4.07
CA VAL A 19 15.96 14.56 5.32
C VAL A 19 17.22 13.71 5.24
N ARG A 20 18.33 14.39 5.00
CA ARG A 20 19.69 13.86 5.05
C ARG A 20 20.00 13.54 6.52
N MET A 21 19.93 12.28 6.91
CA MET A 21 20.42 11.86 8.22
C MET A 21 21.95 11.85 8.21
N SER A 22 22.54 12.73 9.01
CA SER A 22 23.90 12.57 9.54
C SER A 22 23.79 12.30 11.04
N PRO A 23 24.65 11.43 11.61
CA PRO A 23 24.56 11.02 13.00
C PRO A 23 25.21 12.07 13.89
N SER A 24 24.62 12.38 15.05
CA SER A 24 25.35 12.67 16.31
C SER A 24 24.50 13.43 17.35
N CYS A 25 24.49 12.85 18.55
CA CYS A 25 24.35 13.45 19.89
C CYS A 25 22.97 13.80 20.46
N PHE A 26 22.63 13.01 21.48
CA PHE A 26 21.90 13.30 22.72
C PHE A 26 21.60 14.78 23.02
N ALA A 27 20.33 15.07 23.34
CA ALA A 27 19.95 15.78 24.57
C ALA A 27 18.42 15.71 24.80
N VAL A 28 18.06 15.28 26.01
CA VAL A 28 16.72 15.33 26.61
C VAL A 28 16.26 16.78 26.78
N SER A 29 14.96 17.06 26.56
CA SER A 29 14.15 18.00 27.38
C SER A 29 12.68 18.04 26.94
N VAL A 30 11.77 17.88 27.90
CA VAL A 30 10.33 18.22 27.84
C VAL A 30 10.16 19.65 28.37
N PRO A 31 9.21 20.47 27.87
CA PRO A 31 8.03 20.76 28.70
C PRO A 31 6.71 21.03 27.92
N SER A 32 5.64 21.16 28.73
CA SER A 32 4.21 21.11 28.43
C SER A 32 3.52 22.41 27.98
N ARG A 33 2.27 22.24 27.48
CA ARG A 33 1.06 23.11 27.53
C ARG A 33 1.04 24.43 26.73
N SER A 34 0.01 24.61 25.87
CA SER A 34 -1.22 25.37 26.21
C SER A 34 -2.22 25.49 25.06
N SER A 35 -3.50 25.39 25.44
CA SER A 35 -4.76 25.69 24.75
C SER A 35 -4.79 26.94 23.84
N LEU A 36 -5.44 26.85 22.68
CA LEU A 36 -6.17 27.99 22.08
C LEU A 36 -7.53 27.56 21.54
N ASN A 37 -8.52 28.38 21.88
CA ASN A 37 -9.96 28.22 21.75
C ASN A 37 -10.42 28.98 20.50
N SER A 38 -11.29 28.41 19.66
CA SER A 38 -11.98 29.17 18.62
C SER A 38 -13.47 28.82 18.60
N LYS A 39 -14.26 29.79 19.07
CA LYS A 39 -15.72 29.78 19.08
C LYS A 39 -16.21 30.34 17.74
N HIS A 40 -16.86 29.53 16.91
CA HIS A 40 -17.72 30.04 15.85
C HIS A 40 -19.19 29.87 16.25
N LYS A 41 -19.84 31.01 16.49
CA LYS A 41 -21.29 31.14 16.62
C LYS A 41 -21.91 31.01 15.22
N TYR A 42 -22.85 30.09 15.05
CA TYR A 42 -23.83 30.20 13.97
C TYR A 42 -25.25 30.05 14.55
N ILE A 43 -26.14 30.89 14.03
CA ILE A 43 -27.48 31.19 14.55
C ILE A 43 -28.48 30.08 14.16
N GLN A 44 -29.39 29.75 15.08
CA GLN A 44 -30.49 28.79 14.90
C GLN A 44 -31.74 29.40 14.23
N ARG A 45 -32.34 28.65 13.28
CA ARG A 45 -33.78 28.41 12.97
C ARG A 45 -33.97 28.26 11.44
N ALA A 46 -34.77 27.36 10.87
CA ALA A 46 -35.62 26.27 11.36
C ALA A 46 -36.03 25.38 10.15
N SER A 47 -36.44 24.14 10.47
CA SER A 47 -37.43 23.30 9.76
C SER A 47 -37.03 22.47 8.54
N SER A 48 -37.32 21.17 8.72
CA SER A 48 -37.78 20.17 7.75
C SER A 48 -36.75 19.23 7.11
N GLU A 49 -37.03 17.94 7.33
CA GLU A 49 -36.54 16.75 6.62
C GLU A 49 -35.16 16.22 7.06
N GLY A 50 -35.21 15.14 7.85
CA GLY A 50 -34.05 14.40 8.33
C GLY A 50 -33.27 13.80 7.17
N LEU A 51 -32.11 14.40 6.90
CA LEU A 51 -31.03 13.80 6.11
C LEU A 51 -30.64 12.44 6.73
N PRO A 52 -30.47 11.39 5.92
CA PRO A 52 -29.99 10.11 6.41
C PRO A 52 -28.58 10.27 6.95
N ASN A 53 -28.31 9.55 8.04
CA ASN A 53 -27.03 9.32 8.71
C ASN A 53 -25.84 10.02 8.03
N GLU A 54 -25.23 10.99 8.74
CA GLU A 54 -23.82 11.31 8.51
C GLU A 54 -23.09 9.98 8.33
N LEU A 55 -22.66 9.72 7.10
CA LEU A 55 -21.63 8.75 6.82
C LEU A 55 -20.44 9.27 7.60
N ILE A 56 -20.26 8.76 8.81
CA ILE A 56 -18.95 8.75 9.44
C ILE A 56 -18.13 7.89 8.50
N GLU A 57 -17.56 8.56 7.51
CA GLU A 57 -16.50 8.03 6.68
C GLU A 57 -15.32 7.90 7.65
N ASP A 58 -15.35 6.82 8.45
CA ASP A 58 -14.19 6.31 9.15
C ASP A 58 -13.18 6.07 8.04
N SER A 59 -12.32 7.05 7.80
CA SER A 59 -11.26 6.94 6.81
C SER A 59 -10.41 5.75 7.26
N LYS A 60 -10.73 4.59 6.68
CA LYS A 60 -10.30 3.25 7.09
C LYS A 60 -8.81 3.05 6.80
N PHE A 61 -8.27 3.94 5.96
CA PHE A 61 -6.89 3.98 5.55
C PHE A 61 -6.05 4.85 6.46
N VAL A 62 -5.12 4.17 7.11
CA VAL A 62 -4.00 4.78 7.80
C VAL A 62 -2.81 4.70 6.85
N PRO A 63 -2.18 5.82 6.47
CA PRO A 63 -0.95 5.80 5.69
C PRO A 63 0.08 4.90 6.36
N LEU A 64 0.85 4.14 5.57
CA LEU A 64 1.97 3.36 6.10
C LEU A 64 2.99 4.32 6.73
N ASN A 65 3.58 3.92 7.87
CA ASN A 65 4.60 4.71 8.56
C ASN A 65 5.84 3.85 8.83
N ALA A 66 7.01 4.49 8.89
CA ALA A 66 8.27 3.79 9.13
C ALA A 66 8.34 3.14 10.52
N GLU A 67 7.57 3.67 11.47
CA GLU A 67 7.50 3.23 12.86
C GLU A 67 6.49 2.10 13.11
N ASP A 68 5.81 1.62 12.05
CA ASP A 68 4.81 0.57 12.19
C ASP A 68 5.48 -0.77 12.62
N PRO A 69 4.87 -1.48 13.60
CA PRO A 69 5.41 -2.72 14.10
C PRO A 69 5.25 -3.86 13.07
N ILE A 70 6.15 -4.83 13.14
CA ILE A 70 6.11 -6.04 12.30
C ILE A 70 4.87 -6.87 12.65
N TYR A 71 4.10 -7.27 11.64
CA TYR A 71 2.94 -8.15 11.79
C TYR A 71 2.79 -9.15 10.63
N GLY A 72 2.39 -10.38 10.97
CA GLY A 72 2.18 -11.48 10.03
C GLY A 72 3.47 -12.19 9.58
N PRO A 73 3.34 -13.17 8.68
CA PRO A 73 4.48 -13.93 8.16
C PRO A 73 5.29 -13.09 7.15
N PRO A 74 6.60 -13.32 7.01
CA PRO A 74 7.42 -12.65 6.00
C PRO A 74 6.99 -13.08 4.58
N ALA A 75 6.14 -12.29 3.94
CA ALA A 75 5.53 -12.62 2.66
C ALA A 75 5.09 -11.38 1.86
N LEU A 76 5.08 -11.55 0.54
CA LEU A 76 4.46 -10.66 -0.44
C LEU A 76 3.31 -11.40 -1.11
N LEU A 77 2.11 -10.82 -1.08
CA LEU A 77 0.97 -11.32 -1.84
C LEU A 77 0.69 -10.39 -3.03
N LEU A 78 0.81 -10.92 -4.23
CA LEU A 78 0.75 -10.21 -5.50
C LEU A 78 -0.60 -10.48 -6.21
N LEU A 79 -1.36 -9.41 -6.46
CA LEU A 79 -2.63 -9.43 -7.21
C LEU A 79 -2.45 -8.68 -8.53
N GLY A 80 -2.95 -9.25 -9.63
CA GLY A 80 -2.83 -8.62 -10.96
C GLY A 80 -1.41 -8.62 -11.54
N PHE A 81 -0.50 -9.41 -10.95
CA PHE A 81 0.85 -9.67 -11.46
C PHE A 81 0.88 -10.95 -12.27
N GLU A 82 1.68 -10.94 -13.33
CA GLU A 82 1.87 -12.09 -14.20
C GLU A 82 3.08 -12.92 -13.75
N ALA A 83 3.10 -14.21 -14.12
CA ALA A 83 4.18 -15.12 -13.73
C ALA A 83 5.55 -14.73 -14.34
N ASP A 84 5.57 -14.06 -15.50
CA ASP A 84 6.79 -13.58 -16.15
C ASP A 84 7.41 -12.36 -15.44
N GLU A 85 6.63 -11.65 -14.62
CA GLU A 85 7.10 -10.55 -13.77
C GLU A 85 7.87 -11.04 -12.53
N ALA A 86 7.82 -12.34 -12.22
CA ALA A 86 8.44 -12.95 -11.04
C ALA A 86 9.94 -12.65 -10.94
N LEU A 87 10.67 -12.71 -12.07
CA LEU A 87 12.11 -12.47 -12.07
C LEU A 87 12.47 -11.06 -11.61
N LYS A 88 11.65 -10.06 -11.95
CA LYS A 88 11.89 -8.67 -11.55
C LYS A 88 11.61 -8.46 -10.06
N ILE A 89 10.54 -9.05 -9.56
CA ILE A 89 10.22 -9.02 -8.12
C ILE A 89 11.32 -9.71 -7.31
N GLN A 90 11.78 -10.89 -7.75
CA GLN A 90 12.87 -11.61 -7.09
C GLN A 90 14.20 -10.83 -7.12
N GLN A 91 14.49 -10.16 -8.24
CA GLN A 91 15.67 -9.30 -8.34
C GLN A 91 15.59 -8.10 -7.38
N LEU A 92 14.43 -7.44 -7.30
CA LEU A 92 14.20 -6.35 -6.33
C LEU A 92 14.38 -6.83 -4.89
N LEU A 93 13.80 -7.99 -4.54
CA LEU A 93 13.96 -8.58 -3.22
C LEU A 93 15.43 -8.84 -2.89
N LYS A 94 16.19 -9.35 -3.86
CA LYS A 94 17.62 -9.59 -3.68
C LYS A 94 18.42 -8.30 -3.46
N GLU A 95 18.09 -7.23 -4.16
CA GLU A 95 18.76 -5.93 -4.02
C GLU A 95 18.50 -5.28 -2.65
N LEU A 96 17.36 -5.59 -2.04
CA LEU A 96 16.94 -5.10 -0.73
C LEU A 96 17.24 -6.09 0.42
N ASP A 97 18.01 -7.15 0.17
CA ASP A 97 18.28 -8.25 1.13
C ASP A 97 16.99 -8.93 1.68
N GLY A 98 15.90 -8.88 0.90
CA GLY A 98 14.55 -9.38 1.20
C GLY A 98 14.27 -10.81 0.74
N GLU A 99 15.27 -11.61 0.42
CA GLU A 99 15.12 -13.00 -0.10
C GLU A 99 14.40 -13.95 0.89
N PHE A 100 14.28 -13.55 2.15
CA PHE A 100 13.51 -14.27 3.17
C PHE A 100 11.99 -14.14 3.00
N LEU A 101 11.53 -13.17 2.20
CA LEU A 101 10.11 -12.97 1.91
C LEU A 101 9.61 -14.01 0.91
N LYS A 102 8.52 -14.66 1.29
CA LYS A 102 7.81 -15.56 0.39
C LYS A 102 6.97 -14.78 -0.62
N VAL A 103 7.17 -15.01 -1.90
CA VAL A 103 6.32 -14.43 -2.95
C VAL A 103 5.14 -15.36 -3.25
N ILE A 104 3.93 -14.84 -3.11
CA ILE A 104 2.66 -15.55 -3.29
C ILE A 104 1.86 -14.81 -4.37
N TYR A 105 1.39 -15.54 -5.38
CA TYR A 105 0.49 -14.98 -6.40
C TYR A 105 -0.96 -15.30 -6.03
N CYS A 106 -1.84 -14.31 -6.08
CA CYS A 106 -3.25 -14.50 -5.77
C CYS A 106 -3.92 -15.45 -6.78
N THR A 107 -4.59 -16.49 -6.28
CA THR A 107 -5.43 -17.39 -7.08
C THR A 107 -6.91 -17.04 -6.92
N GLU A 108 -7.76 -17.52 -7.83
CA GLU A 108 -9.21 -17.23 -7.78
C GLU A 108 -9.84 -17.65 -6.45
N ASP A 109 -9.40 -18.79 -5.91
CA ASP A 109 -9.91 -19.33 -4.64
C ASP A 109 -9.57 -18.43 -3.45
N MET A 110 -8.38 -17.79 -3.49
CA MET A 110 -7.89 -16.93 -2.41
C MET A 110 -8.70 -15.64 -2.26
N VAL A 111 -9.35 -15.15 -3.32
CA VAL A 111 -10.12 -13.89 -3.32
C VAL A 111 -11.22 -13.91 -2.26
N THR A 112 -11.79 -15.09 -1.98
CA THR A 112 -12.84 -15.29 -0.98
C THR A 112 -12.30 -15.58 0.44
N CYS A 113 -11.00 -15.88 0.55
CA CYS A 113 -10.34 -16.14 1.83
C CYS A 113 -9.94 -14.82 2.52
N SER A 114 -9.64 -14.90 3.82
CA SER A 114 -9.09 -13.77 4.54
C SER A 114 -7.66 -13.44 4.08
N LEU A 115 -7.25 -12.17 4.21
CA LEU A 115 -5.87 -11.76 3.93
C LEU A 115 -4.85 -12.57 4.74
N TRP A 116 -5.17 -12.89 5.99
CA TRP A 116 -4.34 -13.71 6.86
C TRP A 116 -4.10 -15.11 6.28
N GLU A 117 -5.16 -15.80 5.85
CA GLU A 117 -5.05 -17.14 5.24
C GLU A 117 -4.27 -17.09 3.94
N ALA A 118 -4.52 -16.08 3.12
CA ALA A 118 -3.80 -15.87 1.86
C ALA A 118 -2.27 -15.73 2.08
N MET A 119 -1.86 -14.95 3.08
CA MET A 119 -0.44 -14.74 3.43
C MET A 119 0.26 -15.99 3.97
N HIS A 120 -0.47 -16.93 4.56
CA HIS A 120 0.08 -18.19 5.05
C HIS A 120 0.15 -19.30 3.99
N THR A 121 -0.39 -19.05 2.79
CA THR A 121 -0.48 -20.04 1.72
C THR A 121 0.90 -20.37 1.16
N THR A 122 1.16 -21.65 0.87
CA THR A 122 2.42 -22.12 0.23
C THR A 122 2.17 -22.54 -1.20
N GLN A 123 2.99 -22.00 -2.11
CA GLN A 123 2.98 -22.33 -3.53
C GLN A 123 4.30 -23.00 -3.86
N HIS A 124 4.25 -24.23 -4.39
CA HIS A 124 5.43 -25.06 -4.65
C HIS A 124 6.03 -24.84 -6.05
N SER A 125 5.23 -24.39 -7.03
CA SER A 125 5.67 -24.07 -8.39
C SER A 125 4.78 -23.00 -9.00
N LEU A 126 5.38 -21.98 -9.62
CA LEU A 126 4.63 -20.92 -10.31
C LEU A 126 3.86 -21.44 -11.54
N GLU A 127 4.34 -22.52 -12.17
CA GLU A 127 3.70 -23.12 -13.36
C GLU A 127 2.37 -23.82 -13.04
N GLU A 128 2.19 -24.27 -11.79
CA GLU A 128 0.99 -24.97 -11.33
C GLU A 128 -0.04 -24.02 -10.69
N VAL A 129 0.39 -22.79 -10.35
CA VAL A 129 -0.46 -21.80 -9.71
C VAL A 129 -1.42 -21.21 -10.74
N LYS A 130 -2.72 -21.38 -10.50
CA LYS A 130 -3.78 -20.73 -11.26
C LYS A 130 -3.92 -19.28 -10.80
N ILE A 131 -3.03 -18.42 -11.27
CA ILE A 131 -3.04 -17.00 -10.96
C ILE A 131 -4.37 -16.39 -11.43
N ALA A 132 -5.04 -15.68 -10.53
CA ALA A 132 -6.29 -15.00 -10.82
C ALA A 132 -6.06 -13.91 -11.87
N LYS A 133 -6.94 -13.86 -12.87
CA LYS A 133 -6.89 -12.86 -13.94
C LYS A 133 -7.81 -11.69 -13.62
N SER A 134 -7.52 -10.53 -14.23
CA SER A 134 -8.37 -9.33 -14.15
C SER A 134 -8.55 -8.78 -12.73
N LEU A 135 -7.54 -8.96 -11.87
CA LEU A 135 -7.46 -8.28 -10.58
C LEU A 135 -6.66 -6.97 -10.74
N PRO A 136 -6.99 -5.93 -9.95
CA PRO A 136 -6.18 -4.71 -9.91
C PRO A 136 -4.77 -5.03 -9.37
N ARG A 137 -3.80 -4.20 -9.74
CA ARG A 137 -2.40 -4.38 -9.31
C ARG A 137 -2.23 -3.95 -7.87
N ILE A 138 -2.25 -4.91 -6.97
CA ILE A 138 -2.08 -4.69 -5.53
C ILE A 138 -0.97 -5.62 -5.01
N CYS A 139 -0.05 -5.06 -4.23
CA CYS A 139 0.96 -5.80 -3.50
C CYS A 139 0.73 -5.64 -2.00
N PHE A 140 0.38 -6.74 -1.32
CA PHE A 140 0.31 -6.75 0.13
C PHE A 140 1.67 -7.13 0.73
N LEU A 141 2.11 -6.36 1.73
CA LEU A 141 3.37 -6.53 2.45
C LEU A 141 3.09 -7.13 3.84
N SER A 142 3.84 -8.16 4.24
CA SER A 142 3.72 -8.75 5.59
C SER A 142 5.08 -9.18 6.15
N GLY A 143 5.21 -9.14 7.48
CA GLY A 143 6.41 -9.56 8.18
C GLY A 143 7.61 -8.64 7.97
N LEU A 144 7.36 -7.39 7.54
CA LEU A 144 8.34 -6.32 7.40
C LEU A 144 8.09 -5.22 8.43
N SER A 145 9.14 -4.49 8.79
CA SER A 145 9.03 -3.23 9.50
C SER A 145 8.53 -2.12 8.57
N GLY A 146 8.00 -1.04 9.13
CA GLY A 146 7.59 0.13 8.35
C GLY A 146 8.72 0.68 7.46
N GLU A 147 9.94 0.72 7.97
CA GLU A 147 11.14 1.15 7.21
C GLU A 147 11.40 0.24 6.00
N GLU A 148 11.39 -1.08 6.19
CA GLU A 148 11.57 -2.04 5.10
C GLU A 148 10.44 -1.97 4.07
N MET A 149 9.18 -1.76 4.50
CA MET A 149 8.05 -1.56 3.60
C MET A 149 8.22 -0.31 2.74
N MET A 150 8.61 0.81 3.35
CA MET A 150 8.86 2.07 2.62
C MET A 150 10.00 1.92 1.63
N MET A 151 11.11 1.27 2.03
CA MET A 151 12.22 0.98 1.12
C MET A 151 11.78 0.14 -0.09
N PHE A 152 10.96 -0.89 0.13
CA PHE A 152 10.43 -1.70 -0.96
C PHE A 152 9.57 -0.87 -1.93
N ILE A 153 8.67 -0.05 -1.39
CA ILE A 153 7.76 0.81 -2.17
C ILE A 153 8.56 1.83 -2.99
N ASP A 154 9.57 2.46 -2.40
CA ASP A 154 10.42 3.46 -3.06
C ASP A 154 11.28 2.87 -4.18
N ALA A 155 11.75 1.63 -4.01
CA ALA A 155 12.58 0.92 -5.00
C ALA A 155 11.76 0.23 -6.10
N PHE A 156 10.47 -0.03 -5.87
CA PHE A 156 9.61 -0.75 -6.82
C PHE A 156 9.57 -0.14 -8.24
N PRO A 157 9.50 1.20 -8.43
CA PRO A 157 9.53 1.80 -9.77
C PRO A 157 10.78 1.46 -10.59
N GLU A 158 11.92 1.17 -9.95
CA GLU A 158 13.17 0.85 -10.64
C GLU A 158 13.12 -0.49 -11.39
N THR A 159 12.17 -1.37 -11.02
CA THR A 159 11.93 -2.65 -11.72
C THR A 159 11.38 -2.48 -13.14
N GLY A 160 10.84 -1.30 -13.47
CA GLY A 160 10.10 -1.05 -14.71
C GLY A 160 8.84 -1.92 -14.84
N LEU A 161 8.30 -2.42 -13.73
CA LEU A 161 6.97 -3.04 -13.67
C LEU A 161 5.90 -1.96 -13.76
N LYS A 162 4.67 -2.38 -14.13
CA LYS A 162 3.53 -1.47 -14.04
C LYS A 162 3.31 -1.08 -12.57
N PRO A 163 2.86 0.16 -12.30
CA PRO A 163 2.52 0.61 -10.95
C PRO A 163 1.56 -0.35 -10.24
N ALA A 164 1.61 -0.33 -8.91
CA ALA A 164 0.74 -1.11 -8.06
C ALA A 164 0.35 -0.28 -6.82
N ALA A 165 -0.82 -0.55 -6.26
CA ALA A 165 -1.15 -0.10 -4.92
C ALA A 165 -0.48 -1.01 -3.88
N PHE A 166 -0.03 -0.43 -2.78
CA PHE A 166 0.63 -1.15 -1.70
C PHE A 166 -0.18 -1.07 -0.42
N ALA A 167 -0.29 -2.20 0.28
CA ALA A 167 -0.99 -2.27 1.56
C ALA A 167 -0.27 -3.22 2.51
N ALA A 168 -0.30 -2.95 3.82
CA ALA A 168 0.26 -3.85 4.81
C ALA A 168 -0.79 -4.83 5.35
N LEU A 169 -0.37 -6.06 5.64
CA LEU A 169 -1.12 -6.93 6.54
C LEU A 169 -1.01 -6.36 7.96
N VAL A 170 -2.13 -5.92 8.51
CA VAL A 170 -2.26 -5.39 9.87
C VAL A 170 -3.41 -6.10 10.61
N PRO A 171 -3.46 -6.07 11.95
CA PRO A 171 -4.52 -6.76 12.70
C PRO A 171 -5.94 -6.38 12.28
N ASN A 172 -6.15 -5.13 11.85
CA ASN A 172 -7.46 -4.62 11.41
C ASN A 172 -7.90 -5.20 10.05
N SER A 173 -6.97 -5.57 9.17
CA SER A 173 -7.27 -6.12 7.84
C SER A 173 -7.15 -7.65 7.78
N ALA A 174 -6.45 -8.27 8.73
CA ALA A 174 -6.10 -9.68 8.73
C ALA A 174 -7.26 -10.64 8.43
N ASN A 175 -8.41 -10.43 9.07
CA ASN A 175 -9.56 -11.33 8.96
C ASN A 175 -10.57 -10.91 7.88
N LYS A 176 -10.31 -9.83 7.15
CA LYS A 176 -11.19 -9.39 6.07
C LYS A 176 -10.96 -10.22 4.82
N PRO A 177 -12.02 -10.57 4.06
CA PRO A 177 -11.87 -11.21 2.76
C PRO A 177 -11.02 -10.35 1.82
N LEU A 178 -10.19 -10.98 0.98
CA LEU A 178 -9.41 -10.26 -0.03
C LEU A 178 -10.30 -9.42 -0.94
N GLN A 179 -11.48 -9.92 -1.31
CA GLN A 179 -12.44 -9.17 -2.13
C GLN A 179 -12.79 -7.79 -1.54
N GLU A 180 -13.08 -7.72 -0.24
CA GLU A 180 -13.41 -6.46 0.44
C GLU A 180 -12.21 -5.50 0.38
N LEU A 181 -11.00 -6.02 0.67
CA LEU A 181 -9.78 -5.21 0.65
C LEU A 181 -9.41 -4.74 -0.76
N ILE A 182 -9.68 -5.53 -1.79
CA ILE A 182 -9.47 -5.16 -3.20
C ILE A 182 -10.33 -3.95 -3.55
N GLU A 183 -11.63 -4.01 -3.23
CA GLU A 183 -12.58 -2.93 -3.51
C GLU A 183 -12.19 -1.65 -2.76
N GLU A 184 -11.78 -1.78 -1.49
CA GLU A 184 -11.35 -0.66 -0.65
C GLU A 184 -10.06 0.00 -1.15
N ILE A 185 -9.01 -0.80 -1.41
CA ILE A 185 -7.73 -0.26 -1.89
C ILE A 185 -7.89 0.39 -3.26
N THR A 186 -8.69 -0.20 -4.14
CA THR A 186 -8.92 0.36 -5.49
C THR A 186 -9.67 1.68 -5.41
N GLY A 187 -10.74 1.75 -4.59
CA GLY A 187 -11.48 3.00 -4.37
C GLY A 187 -10.59 4.11 -3.81
N ASP A 188 -9.77 3.79 -2.81
CA ASP A 188 -8.84 4.75 -2.21
C ASP A 188 -7.74 5.19 -3.19
N HIS A 189 -7.21 4.25 -3.98
CA HIS A 189 -6.18 4.56 -4.98
C HIS A 189 -6.70 5.52 -6.05
N GLU A 190 -7.92 5.28 -6.56
CA GLU A 190 -8.58 6.16 -7.54
C GLU A 190 -8.78 7.57 -6.98
N MET A 191 -9.17 7.69 -5.70
CA MET A 191 -9.34 8.99 -5.06
C MET A 191 -8.03 9.74 -4.85
N LEU A 192 -6.94 9.03 -4.50
CA LEU A 192 -5.64 9.64 -4.20
C LEU A 192 -4.83 9.98 -5.45
N THR A 193 -4.92 9.15 -6.49
CA THR A 193 -4.11 9.30 -7.72
C THR A 193 -4.90 9.87 -8.89
N GLY A 194 -6.23 9.74 -8.87
CA GLY A 194 -7.08 10.04 -10.03
C GLY A 194 -7.02 8.99 -11.15
N GLU A 195 -6.33 7.88 -10.94
CA GLU A 195 -6.11 6.81 -11.93
C GLU A 195 -6.77 5.49 -11.47
N GLN A 196 -7.34 4.73 -12.41
CA GLN A 196 -7.85 3.37 -12.15
C GLN A 196 -6.72 2.34 -12.26
N LEU A 197 -6.71 1.36 -11.34
CA LEU A 197 -5.71 0.28 -11.26
C LEU A 197 -5.87 -0.82 -12.32
#